data_AF-A0A7D5MPQ3-F1
#
_entry.id   AF-A0A7D5MPQ3-F1
#
_cell.length_a   1.000
_cell.length_b   1.000
_cell.length_c   1.000
_cell.angle_alpha   90.00
_cell.angle_beta   90.00
_cell.angle_gamma   90.00
#
_symmetry.space_group_name_H-M   'P 1'
#
loop_
_entity.id
_entity.type
_entity.pdbx_description
1 polymer ?
#
loop_
_entity_poly.entity_id
_entity_poly.type
_entity_poly.pdbx_seq_one_letter_code
_entity_poly.pdbx_strand_id
1 'polypeptide(L)'
;MNKDSITVVSNLDKEYYVFDYKELSTRFNFEINYKVLEAAMLGNPIRAKQNTDEIGREGESDVLLQSENSVVIKILLTQLSEKLKKLNW
;
A
#
# COMPACT_ATOMS: atom_id res chain seq x y z
N MET A 1 -4.12 10.92 17.60
CA MET A 1 -4.49 9.86 16.66
C MET A 1 -3.64 8.64 16.99
N ASN A 2 -4.25 7.52 17.37
CA ASN A 2 -3.54 6.26 17.62
C ASN A 2 -2.98 5.75 16.28
N LYS A 3 -1.69 5.40 16.24
CA LYS A 3 -0.99 4.94 15.02
C LYS A 3 -0.72 3.42 15.03
N ASP A 4 -1.36 2.70 15.94
CA ASP A 4 -1.18 1.25 16.11
C ASP A 4 -2.38 0.43 15.63
N SER A 5 -3.46 1.11 15.18
CA SER A 5 -4.69 0.48 14.69
C SER A 5 -5.37 1.27 13.57
N ILE A 6 -6.21 0.60 12.78
CA ILE A 6 -7.15 1.22 11.84
C ILE A 6 -8.59 0.98 12.30
N THR A 7 -9.42 2.03 12.20
CA THR A 7 -10.87 1.93 12.42
C THR A 7 -11.58 1.99 11.06
N VAL A 8 -12.38 0.97 10.76
CA VAL A 8 -13.23 0.92 9.57
C VAL A 8 -14.67 1.15 10.01
N VAL A 9 -15.36 2.10 9.36
CA VAL A 9 -16.75 2.45 9.66
C VAL A 9 -17.62 2.08 8.46
N SER A 10 -18.59 1.18 8.66
CA SER A 10 -19.66 0.93 7.68
C SER A 10 -20.84 1.83 8.00
N ASN A 11 -21.08 2.84 7.14
CA ASN A 11 -22.23 3.72 7.29
C ASN A 11 -23.56 3.02 6.93
N LEU A 12 -23.50 1.96 6.13
CA LEU A 12 -24.67 1.19 5.71
C LEU A 12 -25.20 0.34 6.87
N ASP A 13 -24.29 -0.41 7.52
CA ASP A 13 -24.63 -1.35 8.59
C ASP A 13 -24.59 -0.69 9.98
N LYS A 14 -24.08 0.55 10.07
CA LYS A 14 -23.85 1.30 11.32
C LYS A 14 -22.90 0.59 12.27
N GLU A 15 -21.91 -0.10 11.72
CA GLU A 15 -20.90 -0.85 12.46
C GLU A 15 -19.53 -0.18 12.37
N TYR A 16 -18.72 -0.40 13.41
CA TYR A 16 -17.31 -0.02 13.41
C TYR A 16 -16.44 -1.20 13.81
N TYR A 17 -15.34 -1.36 13.09
CA TYR A 17 -14.35 -2.40 13.32
C TYR A 17 -13.03 -1.74 13.65
N VAL A 18 -12.35 -2.22 14.68
CA VAL A 18 -11.01 -1.76 15.05
C VAL A 18 -10.06 -2.93 14.85
N PHE A 19 -9.04 -2.73 14.01
CA PHE A 19 -8.03 -3.74 13.73
C PHE A 19 -6.66 -3.24 14.21
N ASP A 20 -6.01 -4.03 15.05
CA ASP A 20 -4.65 -3.80 15.48
C ASP A 20 -3.66 -4.17 14.37
N TYR A 21 -2.68 -3.31 14.11
CA TYR A 21 -1.70 -3.51 13.05
C TYR A 21 -0.83 -4.75 13.24
N LYS A 22 -0.52 -5.12 14.49
CA LYS A 22 0.23 -6.33 14.80
C LYS A 22 -0.57 -7.59 14.48
N GLU A 23 -1.88 -7.57 14.76
CA GLU A 23 -2.76 -8.69 14.41
C GLU A 23 -2.83 -8.86 12.89
N LEU A 24 -3.08 -7.77 12.17
CA LEU A 24 -3.11 -7.79 10.70
C LEU A 24 -1.76 -8.27 10.14
N SER A 25 -0.66 -7.76 10.67
CA SER A 25 0.68 -8.13 10.19
C SER A 25 0.95 -9.63 10.35
N THR A 26 0.54 -10.20 11.49
CA THR A 26 0.66 -11.63 11.76
C THR A 26 -0.22 -12.44 10.81
N ARG A 27 -1.46 -12.01 10.59
CA ARG A 27 -2.43 -12.71 9.74
C ARG A 27 -1.97 -12.76 8.27
N PHE A 28 -1.36 -11.68 7.77
CA PHE A 28 -0.97 -11.56 6.37
C PHE A 28 0.52 -11.82 6.10
N ASN A 29 1.31 -12.12 7.14
CA ASN A 29 2.77 -12.29 7.05
C ASN A 29 3.46 -11.13 6.30
N PHE A 30 2.99 -9.92 6.58
CA PHE A 30 3.44 -8.67 5.94
C PHE A 30 3.33 -7.54 6.94
N GLU A 31 4.35 -6.68 7.03
CA GLU A 31 4.31 -5.58 8.00
C GLU A 31 3.25 -4.55 7.58
N ILE A 32 2.14 -4.53 8.30
CA ILE A 32 1.07 -3.54 8.16
C ILE A 32 1.25 -2.53 9.27
N ASN A 33 1.40 -1.26 8.92
CA ASN A 33 1.49 -0.16 9.87
C ASN A 33 0.86 1.11 9.27
N TYR A 34 0.78 2.18 10.05
CA TYR A 34 0.20 3.45 9.60
C TYR A 34 0.80 3.96 8.28
N LYS A 35 2.13 3.90 8.11
CA LYS A 35 2.81 4.42 6.92
C LYS A 35 2.49 3.61 5.68
N VAL A 36 2.42 2.29 5.83
CA VAL A 36 2.04 1.36 4.75
C VAL A 36 0.63 1.67 4.25
N LEU A 37 -0.33 1.86 5.16
CA LEU A 37 -1.71 2.19 4.79
C LEU A 37 -1.84 3.60 4.21
N GLU A 38 -1.15 4.59 4.78
CA GLU A 38 -1.09 5.95 4.24
C GLU A 38 -0.53 5.97 2.81
N ALA A 39 0.57 5.25 2.57
CA ALA A 39 1.15 5.12 1.24
C ALA A 39 0.18 4.45 0.26
N ALA A 40 -0.44 3.34 0.65
CA ALA A 40 -1.41 2.63 -0.17
C ALA A 40 -2.62 3.50 -0.55
N MET A 41 -3.18 4.26 0.40
CA MET A 41 -4.30 5.17 0.15
C MET A 41 -3.94 6.32 -0.80
N LEU A 42 -2.70 6.81 -0.74
CA LEU A 42 -2.22 7.91 -1.57
C LEU A 42 -1.63 7.44 -2.91
N GLY A 43 -1.52 6.13 -3.15
CA GLY A 43 -0.88 5.56 -4.34
C GLY A 43 0.64 5.73 -4.35
N ASN A 44 1.27 5.88 -3.18
CA ASN A 44 2.72 5.93 -3.03
C ASN A 44 3.30 4.50 -2.93
N PRO A 45 4.58 4.30 -3.29
CA PRO A 45 5.30 3.08 -2.95
C PRO A 45 5.21 2.76 -1.46
N ILE A 46 4.73 1.56 -1.13
CA ILE A 46 4.53 1.12 0.26
C ILE A 46 5.87 0.86 0.95
N ARG A 47 6.90 0.50 0.17
CA ARG A 47 8.29 0.41 0.61
C ARG A 47 9.22 1.14 -0.34
N ALA A 48 10.43 1.41 0.13
CA ALA A 48 11.50 1.95 -0.70
C ALA A 48 11.72 1.08 -1.94
N LYS A 49 12.06 1.73 -3.05
CA LYS A 49 12.35 1.04 -4.29
C LYS A 49 13.63 0.21 -4.16
N GLN A 50 13.60 -1.02 -4.66
CA GLN A 50 14.74 -1.93 -4.72
C GLN A 50 15.09 -2.24 -6.17
N ASN A 51 16.30 -2.78 -6.40
CA ASN A 51 16.76 -3.15 -7.74
C ASN A 51 15.96 -4.32 -8.35
N THR A 52 15.26 -5.08 -7.52
CA THR A 52 14.37 -6.17 -7.90
C THR A 52 12.94 -5.70 -8.22
N ASP A 53 12.65 -4.41 -8.09
CA ASP A 53 11.34 -3.86 -8.41
C ASP A 53 11.22 -3.63 -9.92
N GLU A 54 10.08 -4.02 -10.47
CA GLU A 54 9.84 -3.98 -11.90
C GLU A 54 8.75 -2.97 -12.25
N ILE A 55 8.90 -2.32 -13.41
CA ILE A 55 7.80 -1.58 -14.02
C ILE A 55 7.23 -2.48 -15.11
N GLY A 56 6.01 -2.95 -14.90
CA GLY A 56 5.25 -3.74 -15.85
C GLY A 56 4.16 -2.91 -16.52
N ARG A 57 3.36 -3.59 -17.35
CA ARG A 57 2.16 -3.02 -17.98
C ARG A 57 0.98 -3.94 -17.75
N GLU A 58 -0.16 -3.38 -17.38
CA GLU A 58 -1.42 -4.09 -17.24
C GLU A 58 -2.52 -3.33 -17.99
N GLY A 59 -2.90 -3.86 -19.15
CA GLY A 59 -3.72 -3.13 -20.12
C GLY A 59 -3.03 -1.82 -20.56
N GLU A 60 -3.72 -0.71 -20.39
CA GLU A 60 -3.23 0.63 -20.74
C GLU A 60 -2.43 1.31 -19.61
N SER A 61 -2.32 0.67 -18.43
CA SER A 61 -1.67 1.26 -17.26
C SER A 61 -0.26 0.71 -17.04
N ASP A 62 0.68 1.58 -16.72
CA ASP A 62 1.96 1.17 -16.15
C ASP A 62 1.73 0.73 -14.70
N VAL A 63 2.44 -0.30 -14.26
CA VAL A 63 2.36 -0.82 -12.89
C VAL A 63 3.74 -0.93 -12.26
N LEU A 64 3.88 -0.48 -11.02
CA LEU A 64 5.05 -0.79 -10.20
C LEU A 64 4.79 -2.11 -9.46
N LEU A 65 5.62 -3.10 -9.72
CA LEU A 65 5.61 -4.41 -9.06
C LEU A 65 6.73 -4.43 -8.02
N GLN A 66 6.35 -4.58 -6.77
CA GLN A 66 7.26 -4.77 -5.64
C GLN A 66 6.95 -6.12 -4.99
N SER A 67 7.95 -6.74 -4.38
CA SER A 67 7.80 -7.96 -3.60
C SER A 67 8.38 -7.78 -2.21
N GLU A 68 7.68 -8.26 -1.19
CA GLU A 68 8.16 -8.27 0.19
C GLU A 68 7.73 -9.59 0.82
N ASN A 69 8.70 -10.41 1.23
CA ASN A 69 8.45 -11.77 1.72
C ASN A 69 7.56 -12.59 0.76
N SER A 70 6.38 -13.01 1.22
CA SER A 70 5.40 -13.78 0.45
C SER A 70 4.36 -12.91 -0.26
N VAL A 71 4.49 -11.58 -0.22
CA VAL A 71 3.50 -10.64 -0.75
C VAL A 71 4.04 -9.94 -1.98
N VAL A 72 3.22 -9.92 -3.04
CA VAL A 72 3.43 -9.08 -4.22
C VAL A 72 2.55 -7.85 -4.08
N ILE A 73 3.17 -6.68 -4.15
CA ILE A 73 2.53 -5.38 -4.10
C ILE A 73 2.50 -4.83 -5.52
N LYS A 74 1.29 -4.51 -6.00
CA LYS A 74 1.07 -3.93 -7.31
C LYS A 74 0.46 -2.55 -7.15
N ILE A 75 1.13 -1.53 -7.68
CA ILE A 75 0.69 -0.14 -7.65
C ILE A 75 0.42 0.31 -9.08
N LEU A 76 -0.81 0.71 -9.38
CA LEU A 76 -1.13 1.33 -10.67
C LEU A 76 -0.51 2.72 -10.73
N LEU A 77 0.28 2.96 -11.78
CA LEU A 77 0.89 4.25 -12.02
C LEU A 77 -0.07 5.13 -12.84
N THR A 78 -0.67 6.12 -12.19
CA THR A 78 -1.47 7.17 -12.84
C THR A 78 -0.63 8.43 -13.06
N GLN A 79 -1.12 9.43 -13.81
CA GLN A 79 -0.40 10.72 -14.02
C GLN A 79 0.05 11.40 -12.71
N LEU A 80 -0.66 11.19 -11.60
CA LEU A 80 -0.26 11.69 -10.27
C LEU A 80 1.02 11.00 -9.76
N SER A 81 1.13 9.69 -9.95
CA SER A 81 2.33 8.91 -9.60
C SER A 81 3.50 9.12 -10.57
N GLU A 82 3.25 9.51 -11.82
CA GLU A 82 4.33 9.86 -12.76
C GLU A 82 5.12 11.11 -12.31
N LYS A 83 4.48 12.05 -11.61
CA LYS A 83 5.20 13.16 -10.97
C LYS A 83 6.17 12.66 -9.89
N LEU A 84 5.81 11.60 -9.16
CA LEU A 84 6.70 10.94 -8.19
C LEU A 84 7.85 10.21 -8.90
N LYS A 85 7.60 9.64 -10.09
CA LYS A 85 8.64 9.07 -10.95
C LYS A 85 9.71 10.11 -11.31
N LYS A 86 9.37 11.38 -11.49
CA LYS A 86 10.33 12.44 -11.83
C LYS A 86 11.11 13.01 -10.64
N LEU A 87 10.62 12.88 -9.40
CA LEU A 87 11.26 13.51 -8.23
C LEU A 87 12.40 12.68 -7.62
N ASN A 88 12.47 11.37 -7.92
CA ASN A 88 13.44 10.44 -7.35
C ASN A 88 14.53 10.00 -8.36
N TRP A 89 14.84 10.84 -9.36
CA TRP A 89 15.86 10.61 -10.39
C TRP A 89 16.83 11.79 -10.43
#